data_AF-A0A175YH16-F1
#
_entry.id   AF-A0A175YH16-F1
#
_cell.length_a   1.000
_cell.length_b   1.000
_cell.length_c   1.000
_cell.angle_alpha   90.00
_cell.angle_beta   90.00
_cell.angle_gamma   90.00
#
_symmetry.space_group_name_H-M   'P 1'
#
loop_
_entity.id
_entity.type
_entity.pdbx_description
1 polymer ?
#
loop_
_entity_poly.entity_id
_entity_poly.type
_entity_poly.pdbx_seq_one_letter_code
_entity_poly.pdbx_strand_id
1 'polypeptide(L)'
;MFCIQVFLAAFLSFTMFPSLVMSQSFLATKCEDNTFANYTAGSKFQNNLNRLLASLFDHGSSSNSDQATEGSYPDKVYGLFVCRGDLSADTCQDCILH
;
A
#
# COMPACT_ATOMS: atom_id res chain seq x y z
N MET A 1 28.00 31.72 26.36
CA MET A 1 28.83 30.88 25.48
C MET A 1 28.59 29.38 25.70
N PHE A 2 28.46 28.90 26.95
CA PHE A 2 28.15 27.50 27.27
C PHE A 2 26.77 27.00 26.78
N CYS A 3 25.75 27.87 26.76
CA CYS A 3 24.40 27.49 26.33
C CYS A 3 24.34 27.05 24.85
N ILE A 4 25.07 27.76 23.98
CA ILE A 4 25.12 27.49 22.53
C ILE A 4 25.74 26.10 22.25
N GLN A 5 26.73 25.68 23.06
CA GLN A 5 27.36 24.37 22.91
C GLN A 5 26.44 23.21 23.32
N VAL A 6 25.57 23.41 24.32
CA VAL A 6 24.57 22.40 24.73
C VAL A 6 23.54 22.20 23.61
N PHE A 7 23.09 23.29 22.98
CA PHE A 7 22.13 23.20 21.87
C PHE A 7 22.73 22.54 20.62
N LEU A 8 23.99 22.85 20.27
CA LEU A 8 24.69 22.21 19.14
C LEU A 8 24.92 20.71 19.37
N ALA A 9 25.30 20.31 20.59
CA ALA A 9 25.49 18.91 20.94
C ALA A 9 24.17 18.11 20.92
N ALA A 10 23.06 18.73 21.35
CA ALA A 10 21.73 18.13 21.30
C ALA A 10 21.18 17.98 19.85
N PHE A 11 21.54 18.90 18.96
CA PHE A 11 21.14 18.83 17.55
C PHE A 11 21.91 17.73 16.79
N LEU A 12 23.21 17.58 17.06
CA LEU A 12 24.08 16.55 16.47
C LEU A 12 23.73 15.14 16.92
N SER A 13 23.20 14.95 18.14
CA SER A 13 22.70 13.66 18.60
C SER A 13 21.34 13.28 18.00
N PHE A 14 20.52 14.27 17.59
CA PHE A 14 19.22 14.02 16.96
C PHE A 14 19.37 13.50 15.51
N THR A 15 20.43 13.88 14.79
CA THR A 15 20.71 13.42 13.42
C THR A 15 21.26 11.99 13.32
N MET A 16 21.60 11.36 14.45
CA MET A 16 22.06 9.96 14.50
C MET A 16 20.96 8.96 14.87
N PHE A 17 19.71 9.40 15.06
CA PHE A 17 18.61 8.45 15.09
C PHE A 17 18.51 7.85 13.69
N PRO A 18 18.74 6.52 13.53
CA PRO A 18 18.42 5.87 12.27
C PRO A 18 16.95 6.16 12.03
N SER A 19 16.62 6.83 10.93
CA SER A 19 15.26 6.84 10.43
C SER A 19 14.80 5.39 10.44
N LEU A 20 13.76 5.08 11.21
CA LEU A 20 13.10 3.78 11.17
C LEU A 20 12.54 3.66 9.75
N VAL A 21 13.37 3.15 8.84
CA VAL A 21 12.93 2.78 7.50
C VAL A 21 12.02 1.60 7.76
N MET A 22 10.70 1.82 7.67
CA MET A 22 9.76 0.72 7.59
C MET A 22 10.03 0.00 6.28
N SER A 23 10.92 -0.99 6.31
CA SER A 23 11.05 -1.96 5.25
C SER A 23 9.71 -2.66 5.11
N GLN A 24 8.98 -2.40 4.03
CA GLN A 24 7.85 -3.23 3.61
C GLN A 24 8.41 -4.59 3.17
N SER A 25 8.65 -5.48 4.14
CA SER A 25 9.06 -6.85 3.85
C SER A 25 7.83 -7.61 3.38
N PHE A 26 7.86 -8.12 2.16
CA PHE A 26 6.85 -9.03 1.64
C PHE A 26 6.69 -10.23 2.59
N LEU A 27 5.47 -10.43 3.11
CA LEU A 27 5.17 -11.49 4.08
C LEU A 27 4.74 -12.77 3.38
N ALA A 28 3.71 -12.69 2.53
CA ALA A 28 3.15 -13.82 1.83
C ALA A 28 2.22 -13.34 0.69
N THR A 29 2.05 -14.19 -0.32
CA THR A 29 0.97 -14.08 -1.31
C THR A 29 0.23 -15.40 -1.38
N LYS A 30 -1.06 -15.34 -1.73
CA LYS A 30 -1.86 -16.52 -2.06
C LYS A 30 -2.55 -16.27 -3.40
N CYS A 31 -2.22 -17.11 -4.37
CA CYS A 31 -2.96 -17.22 -5.61
C CYS A 31 -3.76 -18.53 -5.57
N GLU A 32 -4.80 -18.63 -6.37
CA GLU A 32 -5.54 -19.87 -6.48
C GLU A 32 -4.73 -20.89 -7.30
N ASP A 33 -4.41 -22.04 -6.70
CA ASP A 33 -3.49 -23.03 -7.27
C ASP A 33 -4.09 -23.89 -8.40
N ASN A 34 -5.35 -23.67 -8.77
CA ASN A 34 -5.98 -24.42 -9.85
C ASN A 34 -5.80 -23.69 -11.20
N THR A 35 -5.51 -24.46 -12.25
CA THR A 35 -5.31 -23.92 -13.61
C THR A 35 -6.55 -23.24 -14.18
N PHE A 36 -7.74 -23.52 -13.63
CA PHE A 36 -9.00 -22.90 -14.03
C PHE A 36 -9.23 -21.50 -13.43
N ALA A 37 -8.45 -21.10 -12.43
CA ALA A 37 -8.56 -19.79 -11.78
C ALA A 37 -7.68 -18.71 -12.43
N ASN A 38 -6.89 -19.07 -13.44
CA ASN A 38 -6.16 -18.10 -14.24
C ASN A 38 -7.09 -17.51 -15.30
N TYR A 39 -7.18 -16.18 -15.35
CA TYR A 39 -7.89 -15.50 -16.41
C TYR A 39 -7.05 -15.46 -17.70
N THR A 40 -7.74 -15.36 -18.85
CA THR A 40 -7.06 -15.18 -20.14
C THR A 40 -6.57 -13.75 -20.31
N ALA A 41 -5.35 -13.55 -20.77
CA ALA A 41 -4.84 -12.22 -21.13
C ALA A 41 -5.74 -11.55 -22.18
N GLY A 42 -6.03 -10.27 -21.99
CA GLY A 42 -6.98 -9.47 -22.77
C GLY A 42 -8.45 -9.69 -22.41
N SER A 43 -8.77 -10.54 -21.43
CA SER A 43 -10.15 -10.79 -21.01
C SER A 43 -10.83 -9.56 -20.39
N LYS A 44 -12.16 -9.58 -20.37
CA LYS A 44 -12.96 -8.60 -19.62
C LYS A 44 -12.62 -8.63 -18.13
N PHE A 45 -12.41 -9.81 -17.55
CA PHE A 45 -11.93 -9.94 -16.18
C PHE A 45 -10.63 -9.17 -15.94
N GLN A 46 -9.61 -9.31 -16.82
CA GLN A 46 -8.36 -8.56 -16.69
C GLN A 46 -8.61 -7.05 -16.73
N ASN A 47 -9.43 -6.57 -17.67
CA ASN A 47 -9.74 -5.14 -17.77
C ASN A 47 -10.47 -4.63 -16.53
N ASN A 48 -11.40 -5.41 -15.97
CA ASN A 48 -12.11 -5.06 -14.75
C ASN A 48 -11.18 -5.07 -13.54
N LEU A 49 -10.27 -6.04 -13.43
CA LEU A 49 -9.24 -6.10 -12.40
C LEU A 49 -8.32 -4.87 -12.46
N ASN A 50 -7.86 -4.46 -13.65
CA ASN A 50 -7.02 -3.27 -13.80
C ASN A 50 -7.74 -1.99 -13.34
N ARG A 51 -9.03 -1.83 -13.68
CA ARG A 51 -9.82 -0.68 -13.20
C ARG A 51 -10.01 -0.72 -11.69
N LEU A 52 -10.24 -1.90 -11.12
CA LEU A 52 -10.42 -2.09 -9.70
C LEU A 52 -9.16 -1.66 -8.93
N LEU A 53 -7.98 -2.12 -9.40
CA LEU A 53 -6.70 -1.76 -8.80
C LEU A 53 -6.43 -0.26 -8.87
N ALA A 54 -6.75 0.39 -10.00
CA ALA A 54 -6.65 1.84 -10.13
C ALA A 54 -7.58 2.59 -9.15
N SER A 55 -8.84 2.14 -9.02
CA SER A 55 -9.78 2.76 -8.07
C SER A 55 -9.33 2.61 -6.61
N LEU A 56 -8.84 1.43 -6.21
CA LEU A 56 -8.34 1.22 -4.86
C LEU A 56 -7.08 2.05 -4.58
N PHE A 57 -6.21 2.20 -5.58
CA PHE A 57 -5.03 3.05 -5.49
C PHE A 57 -5.42 4.52 -5.29
N ASP A 58 -6.40 5.04 -6.03
CA ASP A 58 -6.85 6.44 -5.86
C ASP A 58 -7.39 6.68 -4.43
N HIS A 59 -8.06 5.68 -3.85
CA HIS A 59 -8.64 5.78 -2.50
C HIS A 59 -7.62 5.67 -1.35
N GLY A 60 -6.50 4.97 -1.55
CA GLY A 60 -5.46 4.81 -0.52
C GLY A 60 -4.83 6.13 -0.06
N SER A 61 -4.90 7.18 -0.89
CA SER A 61 -4.45 8.53 -0.54
C SER A 61 -5.31 9.20 0.54
N SER A 62 -6.53 8.69 0.77
CA SER A 62 -7.55 9.31 1.61
C SER A 62 -7.98 8.46 2.80
N SER A 63 -7.70 7.16 2.78
CA SER A 63 -8.15 6.20 3.79
C SER A 63 -7.14 5.07 3.96
N ASN A 64 -7.05 4.55 5.18
CA ASN A 64 -6.24 3.37 5.51
C ASN A 64 -6.97 2.04 5.21
N SER A 65 -8.20 2.09 4.69
CA SER A 65 -8.95 0.92 4.24
C SER A 65 -10.05 1.33 3.27
N ASP A 66 -10.23 0.56 2.20
CA ASP A 66 -11.37 0.72 1.30
C ASP A 66 -11.65 -0.56 0.51
N GLN A 67 -12.80 -0.60 -0.17
CA GLN A 67 -13.25 -1.66 -1.05
C GLN A 67 -13.79 -1.09 -2.38
N ALA A 68 -13.62 -1.84 -3.45
CA ALA A 68 -14.14 -1.49 -4.75
C ALA A 68 -14.77 -2.72 -5.43
N THR A 69 -15.57 -2.48 -6.45
CA THR A 69 -16.15 -3.55 -7.29
C THR A 69 -16.21 -3.06 -8.72
N GLU A 70 -15.81 -3.91 -9.65
CA GLU A 70 -15.74 -3.57 -11.06
C GLU A 70 -16.40 -4.62 -11.95
N GLY A 71 -17.11 -4.14 -12.98
CA GLY A 71 -17.74 -5.00 -13.98
C GLY A 71 -19.05 -5.66 -13.54
N SER A 72 -19.44 -6.67 -14.30
CA SER A 72 -20.70 -7.42 -14.15
C SER A 72 -20.46 -8.90 -14.44
N TYR A 73 -21.36 -9.76 -13.96
CA TYR A 73 -21.24 -11.21 -14.16
C TYR A 73 -21.13 -11.56 -15.66
N PRO A 74 -20.23 -12.47 -16.07
CA PRO A 74 -19.37 -13.32 -15.24
C PRO A 74 -18.02 -12.70 -14.82
N ASP A 75 -17.64 -11.55 -15.37
CA ASP A 75 -16.32 -10.93 -15.20
C ASP A 75 -16.23 -9.95 -14.01
N LYS A 76 -17.16 -10.02 -13.05
CA LYS A 76 -17.19 -9.08 -11.92
C LYS A 76 -16.02 -9.36 -10.97
N VAL A 77 -15.34 -8.30 -10.54
CA VAL A 77 -14.19 -8.38 -9.62
C VAL A 77 -14.48 -7.57 -8.36
N TYR A 78 -14.07 -8.11 -7.22
CA TYR A 78 -14.13 -7.47 -5.91
C TYR A 78 -12.72 -7.34 -5.35
N GLY A 79 -12.46 -6.26 -4.62
CA GLY A 79 -11.18 -6.06 -3.96
C GLY A 79 -11.29 -5.09 -2.80
N LEU A 80 -10.34 -5.21 -1.88
CA LEU A 80 -10.20 -4.32 -0.74
C LEU A 80 -8.72 -4.21 -0.37
N PHE A 81 -8.35 -3.11 0.27
CA PHE A 81 -7.06 -2.98 0.95
C PHE A 81 -7.29 -2.63 2.42
N VAL A 82 -6.36 -3.04 3.27
CA VAL A 82 -6.32 -2.65 4.68
C VAL A 82 -4.87 -2.39 5.05
N CYS A 83 -4.57 -1.15 5.40
CA CYS A 83 -3.30 -0.74 5.98
C CYS A 83 -3.31 -0.93 7.49
N ARG A 84 -2.12 -1.02 8.08
CA ARG A 84 -1.97 -1.07 9.53
C ARG A 84 -2.41 0.27 10.13
N GLY A 85 -3.22 0.24 11.18
CA GLY A 85 -3.92 1.42 11.70
C GLY A 85 -3.06 2.51 12.34
N ASP A 86 -1.77 2.25 12.57
CA ASP A 86 -0.77 3.20 13.07
C ASP A 86 0.00 3.92 11.96
N LEU A 87 -0.30 3.64 10.67
CA LEU A 87 0.32 4.28 9.52
C LEU A 87 -0.39 5.56 9.12
N SER A 88 0.37 6.54 8.63
CA SER A 88 -0.18 7.69 7.89
C SER A 88 -0.76 7.22 6.55
N ALA A 89 -1.69 8.00 6.00
CA ALA A 89 -2.25 7.77 4.67
C ALA A 89 -1.15 7.70 3.60
N ASP A 90 -0.13 8.56 3.67
CA ASP A 90 1.00 8.54 2.74
C ASP A 90 1.77 7.21 2.80
N THR A 91 2.08 6.72 4.01
CA THR A 91 2.78 5.43 4.17
C THR A 91 1.92 4.26 3.71
N CYS A 92 0.60 4.36 3.90
CA CYS A 92 -0.37 3.39 3.40
C CYS A 92 -0.41 3.38 1.86
N GLN A 93 -0.47 4.56 1.24
CA GLN A 93 -0.46 4.72 -0.21
C GLN A 93 0.80 4.13 -0.84
N ASP A 94 1.97 4.39 -0.24
CA ASP A 94 3.25 3.81 -0.67
C ASP A 94 3.25 2.28 -0.58
N CYS A 95 2.50 1.69 0.36
CA CYS A 95 2.34 0.23 0.48
C CYS A 95 1.41 -0.37 -0.56
N ILE A 96 0.39 0.38 -0.99
CA ILE A 96 -0.57 -0.09 -2.00
C ILE A 96 0.06 -0.05 -3.41
N LEU A 97 1.08 0.78 -3.61
CA LEU A 97 1.86 0.86 -4.85
C LEU A 97 2.75 -0.35 -5.14
N HIS A 98 3.11 -1.12 -4.12
CA HIS A 98 4.13 -2.18 -4.17
C HIS A 98 3.55 -3.56 -3.87
#